data_AF-A0A3P1WAG1-F1
#
_entry.id   AF-A0A3P1WAG1-F1
#
_cell.length_a   1.000
_cell.length_b   1.000
_cell.length_c   1.000
_cell.angle_alpha   90.00
_cell.angle_beta   90.00
_cell.angle_gamma   90.00
#
_symmetry.space_group_name_H-M   'P 1'
#
loop_
_entity.id
_entity.type
_entity.pdbx_description
1 polymer ?
#
loop_
_entity_poly.entity_id
_entity_poly.type
_entity_poly.pdbx_seq_one_letter_code
_entity_poly.pdbx_strand_id
1 'polypeptide(L)'
;MQARLEPLVVCPITDDDLQQWQRYMGYTQQQAAQALGVSQATYCDWLAGMSRTTGKPVHIDKRTELACAALAAGFTHYAPPPS
;
A
#
# COMPACT_ATOMS: atom_id res chain seq x y z
N MET A 1 -30.62 6.93 -13.54
CA MET A 1 -29.65 5.82 -13.47
C MET A 1 -28.39 6.33 -12.77
N GLN A 2 -28.47 6.57 -11.46
CA GLN A 2 -27.31 6.95 -10.65
C GLN A 2 -26.78 5.67 -10.02
N ALA A 3 -25.55 5.28 -10.39
CA ALA A 3 -24.85 4.19 -9.74
C ALA A 3 -24.65 4.59 -8.27
N ARG A 4 -25.39 3.94 -7.38
CA ARG A 4 -25.16 3.98 -5.94
C ARG A 4 -23.78 3.36 -5.71
N LEU A 5 -22.78 4.19 -5.45
CA LEU A 5 -21.52 3.76 -4.83
C LEU A 5 -21.88 3.28 -3.42
N GLU A 6 -22.15 1.98 -3.27
CA GLU A 6 -22.26 1.35 -1.97
C GLU A 6 -20.89 1.48 -1.27
N PRO A 7 -20.84 1.72 0.05
CA PRO A 7 -19.57 1.79 0.75
C PRO A 7 -18.93 0.40 0.68
N LEU A 8 -17.96 0.24 -0.22
CA LEU A 8 -17.06 -0.90 -0.22
C LEU A 8 -16.53 -0.99 1.21
N VAL A 9 -16.82 -2.11 1.88
CA VAL A 9 -16.17 -2.47 3.13
C VAL A 9 -14.67 -2.31 2.88
N VAL A 10 -14.08 -1.27 3.46
CA VAL A 10 -12.66 -0.98 3.29
C VAL A 10 -11.93 -1.93 4.23
N CYS A 11 -11.80 -3.19 3.82
CA CYS A 11 -10.91 -4.12 4.49
C CYS A 11 -9.51 -3.53 4.43
N PRO A 12 -8.73 -3.55 5.54
CA PRO A 12 -7.33 -3.17 5.49
C PRO A 12 -6.65 -4.03 4.41
N ILE A 13 -5.80 -3.40 3.59
CA ILE A 13 -4.99 -4.09 2.59
C ILE A 13 -4.23 -5.24 3.27
N THR A 14 -4.42 -6.46 2.77
CA THR A 14 -3.73 -7.65 3.27
C THR A 14 -2.35 -7.79 2.64
N ASP A 15 -1.54 -8.74 3.13
CA ASP A 15 -0.26 -9.08 2.51
C ASP A 15 -0.41 -9.54 1.05
N ASP A 16 -1.48 -10.29 0.72
CA ASP A 16 -1.81 -10.70 -0.65
C ASP A 16 -2.18 -9.51 -1.52
N ASP A 17 -3.03 -8.60 -1.03
CA ASP A 17 -3.40 -7.37 -1.75
C ASP A 17 -2.18 -6.50 -2.05
N LEU A 18 -1.25 -6.38 -1.08
CA LEU A 18 0.01 -5.65 -1.28
C LEU A 18 0.88 -6.31 -2.35
N GLN A 19 0.93 -7.65 -2.36
CA GLN A 19 1.67 -8.40 -3.39
C GLN A 19 1.03 -8.24 -4.77
N GLN A 20 -0.30 -8.25 -4.86
CA GLN A 20 -1.03 -7.98 -6.10
C GLN A 20 -0.75 -6.55 -6.60
N TRP A 21 -0.83 -5.55 -5.72
CA TRP A 21 -0.47 -4.17 -6.05
C TRP A 21 0.96 -4.07 -6.58
N GLN A 22 1.93 -4.72 -5.93
CA GLN A 22 3.32 -4.73 -6.38
C GLN A 22 3.46 -5.28 -7.80
N ARG A 23 2.79 -6.40 -8.08
CA ARG A 23 2.80 -7.05 -9.39
C ARG A 23 2.13 -6.18 -10.45
N TYR A 24 1.01 -5.54 -10.11
CA TYR A 24 0.30 -4.59 -10.96
C TYR A 24 1.20 -3.41 -11.34
N MET A 25 1.94 -2.86 -10.40
CA MET A 25 2.88 -1.76 -10.66
C MET A 25 4.16 -2.21 -11.40
N GLY A 26 4.41 -3.52 -11.51
CA GLY A 26 5.64 -4.06 -12.09
C GLY A 26 6.89 -3.79 -11.24
N TYR A 27 6.72 -3.57 -9.94
CA TYR A 27 7.83 -3.22 -9.03
C TYR A 27 8.54 -4.45 -8.47
N THR A 28 9.85 -4.33 -8.29
CA THR A 28 10.60 -5.16 -7.33
C THR A 28 10.24 -4.74 -5.90
N GLN A 29 10.50 -5.60 -4.91
CA GLN A 29 10.24 -5.27 -3.49
C GLN A 29 10.98 -4.00 -3.04
N GLN A 30 12.19 -3.77 -3.56
CA GLN A 30 12.99 -2.59 -3.24
C GLN A 30 12.41 -1.31 -3.89
N GLN A 31 11.94 -1.38 -5.14
CA GLN A 31 11.26 -0.26 -5.79
C GLN A 31 9.93 0.09 -5.11
N ALA A 32 9.15 -0.93 -4.73
CA ALA A 32 7.91 -0.74 -3.99
C ALA A 32 8.14 -0.05 -2.64
N ALA A 33 9.15 -0.50 -1.89
CA ALA A 33 9.55 0.13 -0.64
C ALA A 33 9.97 1.59 -0.84
N GLN A 34 10.75 1.89 -1.88
CA GLN A 34 11.14 3.26 -2.22
C GLN A 34 9.96 4.14 -2.60
N ALA A 35 9.03 3.64 -3.41
CA ALA A 35 7.83 4.37 -3.81
C ALA A 35 6.93 4.71 -2.61
N LEU A 36 6.84 3.80 -1.63
CA LEU A 36 6.10 4.00 -0.38
C LEU A 36 6.89 4.78 0.68
N GLY A 37 8.18 5.07 0.44
CA GLY A 37 9.03 5.80 1.39
C GLY A 37 9.42 5.00 2.64
N VAL A 38 9.45 3.67 2.56
CA VAL A 38 9.83 2.78 3.68
C VAL A 38 11.10 1.99 3.37
N SER A 39 11.68 1.36 4.40
CA SER A 39 12.81 0.46 4.21
C SER A 39 12.38 -0.82 3.49
N GLN A 40 13.27 -1.42 2.70
CA GLN A 40 13.01 -2.72 2.06
C GLN A 40 12.66 -3.79 3.11
N ALA A 41 13.31 -3.75 4.28
CA ALA A 41 13.03 -4.70 5.35
C ALA A 41 11.59 -4.55 5.88
N THR A 42 11.13 -3.31 6.11
CA THR A 42 9.74 -3.04 6.51
C THR A 42 8.76 -3.61 5.48
N TYR A 43 9.03 -3.41 4.19
CA TYR A 43 8.20 -3.92 3.12
C TYR A 43 8.16 -5.46 3.06
N CYS A 44 9.29 -6.14 3.25
CA CYS A 44 9.32 -7.60 3.33
C CYS A 44 8.55 -8.14 4.54
N ASP A 45 8.58 -7.44 5.68
CA ASP A 45 7.79 -7.82 6.88
C ASP A 45 6.29 -7.71 6.61
N TRP A 46 5.87 -6.71 5.82
CA TRP A 46 4.48 -6.57 5.38
C TRP A 46 4.05 -7.72 4.47
N LEU A 47 4.87 -8.08 3.48
CA LEU A 47 4.59 -9.24 2.62
C LEU A 47 4.56 -10.57 3.38
N ALA A 48 5.31 -10.68 4.48
CA ALA A 48 5.29 -11.87 5.33
C ALA A 48 4.15 -11.88 6.36
N GLY A 49 3.44 -10.76 6.53
CA GLY A 49 2.44 -10.57 7.58
C GLY A 49 3.00 -10.62 9.01
N MET A 50 4.33 -10.67 9.18
CA MET A 50 4.99 -10.87 10.46
C MET A 50 6.34 -10.16 10.51
N SER A 51 6.63 -9.54 11.65
CA SER A 51 7.89 -8.83 11.88
C SER A 51 8.99 -9.84 12.14
N ARG A 52 10.06 -9.80 11.34
CA ARG A 52 11.21 -10.70 11.51
C ARG A 52 11.95 -10.50 12.82
N THR A 53 11.96 -9.27 13.36
CA THR A 53 12.68 -8.94 14.60
C THR A 53 11.87 -9.27 15.86
N THR A 54 10.55 -9.09 15.81
CA THR A 54 9.71 -9.22 17.02
C THR A 54 8.80 -10.46 17.01
N GLY A 55 8.66 -11.15 15.88
CA GLY A 55 7.75 -12.28 15.71
C GLY A 55 6.27 -11.91 15.79
N LYS A 56 5.94 -10.61 15.87
CA LYS A 56 4.57 -10.13 15.99
C LYS A 56 3.93 -9.98 14.60
N PRO A 57 2.61 -10.18 14.49
CA PRO A 57 1.87 -9.83 13.27
C PRO A 57 2.13 -8.37 12.89
N VAL A 58 2.35 -8.12 11.61
CA VAL A 58 2.48 -6.77 11.08
C VAL A 58 1.25 -6.46 10.26
N HIS A 59 0.57 -5.39 10.65
CA HIS A 59 -0.58 -4.88 9.94
C HIS A 59 -0.15 -3.69 9.09
N ILE A 60 -0.63 -3.67 7.85
CA ILE A 60 -0.48 -2.50 6.99
C ILE A 60 -1.47 -1.44 7.47
N ASP A 61 -0.95 -0.28 7.82
CA ASP A 61 -1.74 0.83 8.34
C ASP A 61 -2.45 1.59 7.22
N LYS A 62 -3.50 2.34 7.59
CA LYS A 62 -4.34 3.07 6.64
C LYS A 62 -3.57 4.05 5.76
N ARG A 63 -2.45 4.60 6.22
CA ARG A 63 -1.65 5.56 5.42
C ARG A 63 -0.99 4.84 4.25
N THR A 64 -0.44 3.67 4.52
CA THR A 64 0.17 2.81 3.50
C THR A 64 -0.87 2.32 2.49
N GLU A 65 -2.06 1.93 2.94
CA GLU A 65 -3.18 1.57 2.06
C GLU A 65 -3.52 2.71 1.08
N LEU A 66 -3.69 3.93 1.60
CA LEU A 66 -3.98 5.11 0.77
C LEU A 66 -2.81 5.47 -0.15
N ALA A 67 -1.57 5.29 0.29
CA ALA A 67 -0.38 5.52 -0.53
C ALA A 67 -0.33 4.54 -1.71
N CYS A 68 -0.66 3.26 -1.51
CA CYS A 68 -0.74 2.27 -2.59
C CYS A 68 -1.77 2.69 -3.65
N ALA A 69 -2.96 3.13 -3.21
CA ALA A 69 -4.01 3.63 -4.10
C ALA A 69 -3.59 4.89 -4.86
N ALA A 70 -2.94 5.85 -4.18
CA ALA A 70 -2.45 7.08 -4.79
C ALA A 70 -1.38 6.79 -5.87
N LEU A 71 -0.42 5.92 -5.58
CA LEU A 71 0.62 5.51 -6.53
C LEU A 71 0.02 4.77 -7.73
N ALA A 72 -0.95 3.89 -7.51
CA ALA A 72 -1.65 3.20 -8.59
C ALA A 72 -2.47 4.15 -9.49
N ALA A 73 -2.95 5.26 -8.93
CA ALA A 73 -3.60 6.34 -9.68
C ALA A 73 -2.60 7.33 -10.31
N GLY A 74 -1.29 7.14 -10.12
CA GLY A 74 -0.23 7.96 -10.71
C GLY A 74 0.22 9.17 -9.88
N PHE A 75 -0.25 9.31 -8.64
CA PHE A 75 0.20 10.37 -7.73
C PHE A 75 1.53 9.99 -7.07
N THR A 76 2.55 10.83 -7.26
CA THR A 76 3.90 10.60 -6.69
C THR A 76 4.25 11.55 -5.55
N HIS A 77 3.55 12.67 -5.41
CA HIS A 77 3.78 13.67 -4.38
C HIS A 77 2.50 14.47 -4.09
N TYR A 78 2.47 15.14 -2.94
CA TYR A 78 1.38 16.07 -2.60
C TYR A 78 1.47 17.33 -3.47
N ALA A 79 0.39 17.63 -4.18
CA ALA A 79 0.21 18.90 -4.87
C ALA A 79 -0.81 19.75 -4.08
N PRO A 80 -0.45 20.96 -3.62
CA PRO A 80 -1.41 21.84 -2.95
C PRO A 80 -2.49 22.30 -3.95
N PRO A 81 -3.73 22.55 -3.49
CA PRO A 81 -4.78 23.08 -4.35
C PRO A 81 -4.37 24.46 -4.92
N PRO A 82 -4.76 24.78 -6.16
CA PRO A 82 -4.53 26.11 -6.72
C PRO A 82 -5.26 27.16 -5.85
N SER A 83 -4.58 28.29 -5.61
CA SER A 83 -5.13 29.43 -4.86
C SER A 83 -6.19 30.18 -5.65
#